data_AF-A0A964I784-F1
#
_entry.id   AF-A0A964I784-F1
#
_cell.length_a   1.000
_cell.length_b   1.000
_cell.length_c   1.000
_cell.angle_alpha   90.00
_cell.angle_beta   90.00
_cell.angle_gamma   90.00
#
_symmetry.space_group_name_H-M   'P 1'
#
loop_
_entity.id
_entity.type
_entity.pdbx_description
1 polymer ?
#
loop_
_entity_poly.entity_id
_entity_poly.type
_entity_poly.pdbx_seq_one_letter_code
_entity_poly.pdbx_strand_id
1 'polypeptide(L)'
;MASLTVQQFKSTVVVLLLSTIAISCGSNKEVLTSTVPSTTTTVAVESPSTTAPSSSTGGPKTPPCGTFEVVTTELIAGQQFSPGQYQINAFGIPCEEVMGDTGLFSQFLQLQDDEDLPEPWRFLEGAVGAPKFVSGPAVGFRVQRISD
;
A
#
# COMPACT_ATOMS: atom_id res chain seq x y z
N MET A 1 -20.53 -15.47 -47.21
CA MET A 1 -19.29 -14.76 -46.82
C MET A 1 -19.58 -13.26 -46.89
N ALA A 2 -19.78 -12.61 -45.75
CA ALA A 2 -19.85 -11.16 -45.65
C ALA A 2 -19.35 -10.78 -44.24
N SER A 3 -18.14 -10.25 -44.17
CA SER A 3 -17.51 -9.71 -42.96
C SER A 3 -18.30 -8.52 -42.44
N LEU A 4 -18.69 -8.55 -41.16
CA LEU A 4 -19.05 -7.34 -40.43
C LEU A 4 -17.85 -6.91 -39.60
N THR A 5 -17.20 -5.85 -40.05
CA THR A 5 -16.13 -5.14 -39.36
C THR A 5 -16.71 -4.37 -38.18
N VAL A 6 -16.39 -4.76 -36.95
CA VAL A 6 -16.67 -3.98 -35.75
C VAL A 6 -15.71 -2.78 -35.73
N GLN A 7 -16.26 -1.57 -35.83
CA GLN A 7 -15.52 -0.32 -35.78
C GLN A 7 -15.00 -0.06 -34.37
N GLN A 8 -13.68 0.07 -34.26
CA GLN A 8 -12.94 0.59 -33.12
C GLN A 8 -13.33 2.04 -32.82
N PHE A 9 -14.07 2.28 -31.72
CA PHE A 9 -14.29 3.62 -31.18
C PHE A 9 -13.02 4.08 -30.44
N LYS A 10 -12.15 4.78 -31.16
CA LYS A 10 -11.12 5.63 -30.55
C LYS A 10 -11.80 6.80 -29.88
N SER A 11 -11.93 6.75 -28.55
CA SER A 11 -12.50 7.83 -27.76
C SER A 11 -11.44 8.94 -27.58
N THR A 12 -11.45 9.90 -28.51
CA THR A 12 -10.82 11.20 -28.35
C THR A 12 -11.88 12.17 -27.86
N VAL A 13 -11.83 12.59 -26.60
CA VAL A 13 -12.62 13.73 -26.11
C VAL A 13 -11.77 14.63 -25.20
N VAL A 14 -11.39 15.75 -25.81
CA VAL A 14 -11.44 17.13 -25.30
C VAL A 14 -10.49 17.55 -24.18
N VAL A 15 -9.46 18.29 -24.61
CA VAL A 15 -8.65 19.24 -23.85
C VAL A 15 -9.55 20.35 -23.28
N LEU A 16 -9.51 20.56 -21.97
CA LEU A 16 -10.01 21.78 -21.32
C LEU A 16 -8.94 22.31 -20.34
N LEU A 17 -8.70 23.60 -20.49
CA LEU A 17 -7.55 24.39 -20.04
C LEU A 17 -7.55 24.73 -18.53
N LEU A 18 -6.34 25.02 -18.05
CA LEU A 18 -5.95 25.99 -17.01
C LEU A 18 -6.36 25.72 -15.55
N SER A 19 -5.35 25.38 -14.74
CA SER A 19 -5.13 26.00 -13.40
C SER A 19 -3.71 25.70 -12.93
N THR A 20 -2.80 26.65 -13.14
CA THR A 20 -1.49 26.70 -12.47
C THR A 20 -1.68 27.09 -11.01
N ILE A 21 -1.41 26.19 -10.07
CA ILE A 21 -1.26 26.55 -8.65
C ILE A 21 0.23 26.57 -8.34
N ALA A 22 0.78 27.78 -8.21
CA ALA A 22 2.07 28.02 -7.60
C ALA A 22 1.93 27.80 -6.08
N ILE A 23 2.65 26.82 -5.52
CA ILE A 23 2.85 26.72 -4.07
C ILE A 23 4.23 27.29 -3.77
N SER A 24 4.21 28.35 -2.96
CA SER A 24 5.31 29.24 -2.63
C SER A 24 6.52 28.52 -2.04
N CYS A 25 7.70 28.87 -2.55
CA CYS A 25 8.97 28.68 -1.87
C CYS A 25 9.06 29.67 -0.70
N GLY A 26 9.11 29.16 0.53
CA GLY A 26 9.35 29.94 1.74
C GLY A 26 10.65 29.49 2.40
N SER A 27 11.76 30.14 2.04
CA SER A 27 13.03 30.01 2.75
C SER A 27 13.13 31.03 3.87
N ASN A 28 13.93 30.64 4.88
CA ASN A 28 14.67 31.46 5.85
C ASN A 28 13.99 31.69 7.22
N LYS A 29 14.55 31.04 8.26
CA LYS A 29 15.41 31.75 9.23
C LYS A 29 16.17 30.76 10.13
N GLU A 30 17.46 31.04 10.22
CA GLU A 30 18.46 30.38 11.06
C GLU A 30 18.13 30.56 12.55
N VAL A 31 18.28 29.51 13.34
CA VAL A 31 18.54 29.63 14.78
C VAL A 31 19.67 28.68 15.13
N LEU A 32 20.89 29.24 15.15
CA LEU A 32 22.00 28.70 15.93
C LEU A 32 21.56 28.67 17.40
N THR A 33 21.49 27.49 18.01
CA THR A 33 21.64 27.36 19.46
C THR A 33 22.36 26.05 19.75
N SER A 34 23.67 26.18 19.93
CA SER A 34 24.52 25.20 20.60
C SER A 34 24.16 25.18 22.07
N THR A 35 23.72 24.04 22.61
CA THR A 35 23.86 23.70 24.05
C THR A 35 23.67 22.19 24.23
N VAL A 36 24.77 21.45 24.37
CA VAL A 36 24.83 20.27 25.26
C VAL A 36 25.13 20.81 26.67
N PRO A 37 24.53 20.29 27.76
CA PRO A 37 24.96 19.00 28.31
C PRO A 37 23.91 18.20 29.13
N SER A 38 24.31 16.96 29.45
CA SER A 38 24.00 16.19 30.68
C SER A 38 22.60 15.61 30.92
N THR A 39 22.57 14.28 30.84
CA THR A 39 22.09 13.33 31.88
C THR A 39 21.03 13.83 32.85
N THR A 40 19.82 13.26 32.81
CA THR A 40 19.08 12.75 33.98
C THR A 40 17.81 12.03 33.53
N THR A 41 17.73 10.75 33.91
CA THR A 41 16.54 9.89 33.96
C THR A 41 15.35 10.59 34.59
N THR A 42 14.19 10.62 33.93
CA THR A 42 12.88 10.45 34.57
C THR A 42 11.90 9.90 33.54
N VAL A 43 11.48 8.65 33.77
CA VAL A 43 10.38 7.98 33.09
C VAL A 43 9.08 8.55 33.64
N ALA A 44 8.29 9.21 32.79
CA ALA A 44 6.87 9.41 33.00
C ALA A 44 6.22 9.66 31.63
N VAL A 45 5.59 8.62 31.08
CA VAL A 45 4.64 8.77 29.97
C VAL A 45 3.35 8.06 30.39
N GLU A 46 2.39 8.86 30.82
CA GLU A 46 0.95 8.60 30.64
C GLU A 46 0.51 9.74 29.71
N SER A 47 -0.31 9.57 28.67
CA SER A 47 -1.59 8.87 28.58
C SER A 47 -2.01 8.77 27.07
N PRO A 48 -3.27 8.54 26.69
CA PRO A 48 -3.79 7.23 26.30
C PRO A 48 -4.29 7.17 24.84
N SER A 49 -4.36 5.98 24.25
CA SER A 49 -5.31 5.69 23.17
C SER A 49 -5.63 4.21 23.13
N THR A 50 -6.78 3.90 23.73
CA THR A 50 -7.55 2.67 23.62
C THR A 50 -7.82 2.32 22.16
N THR A 51 -7.48 1.11 21.72
CA THR A 51 -8.31 0.25 20.86
C THR A 51 -7.81 -1.20 21.02
N ALA A 52 -8.77 -2.13 21.09
CA ALA A 52 -8.72 -3.49 21.62
C ALA A 52 -7.55 -4.41 21.16
N PRO A 53 -7.19 -5.44 21.96
CA PRO A 53 -6.35 -6.53 21.49
C PRO A 53 -7.16 -7.40 20.52
N SER A 54 -7.10 -7.06 19.24
CA SER A 54 -7.48 -8.02 18.19
C SER A 54 -6.47 -9.16 18.25
N SER A 55 -6.89 -10.27 18.84
CA SER A 55 -6.14 -11.52 18.90
C SER A 55 -5.98 -12.09 17.50
N SER A 56 -5.04 -11.55 16.73
CA SER A 56 -4.51 -12.17 15.53
C SER A 56 -3.31 -13.01 15.92
N THR A 57 -3.48 -14.32 15.86
CA THR A 57 -2.38 -15.29 15.84
C THR A 57 -1.57 -15.03 14.57
N GLY A 58 -0.60 -14.12 14.65
CA GLY A 58 0.22 -13.70 13.53
C GLY A 58 1.59 -13.29 14.05
N GLY A 59 2.64 -13.63 13.31
CA GLY A 59 4.05 -13.37 13.64
C GLY A 59 4.38 -11.89 13.91
N PRO A 60 5.67 -11.53 14.02
CA PRO A 60 6.10 -10.18 14.39
C PRO A 60 5.28 -9.10 13.67
N LYS A 61 4.57 -8.27 14.45
CA LYS A 61 3.76 -7.17 13.93
C LYS A 61 4.72 -6.10 13.42
N THR A 62 4.92 -6.05 12.10
CA THR A 62 5.64 -4.92 11.47
C THR A 62 4.74 -3.69 11.45
N PRO A 63 5.30 -2.48 11.56
CA PRO A 63 4.53 -1.25 11.42
C PRO A 63 3.75 -1.22 10.10
N PRO A 64 2.54 -0.65 10.08
CA PRO A 64 1.79 -0.49 8.84
C PRO A 64 2.47 0.52 7.92
N CYS A 65 2.54 0.20 6.63
CA CYS A 65 3.00 1.11 5.59
C CYS A 65 1.95 2.17 5.24
N GLY A 66 0.67 1.79 5.30
CA GLY A 66 -0.45 2.67 5.01
C GLY A 66 -1.71 1.88 4.71
N THR A 67 -2.72 2.60 4.23
CA THR A 67 -3.98 2.02 3.75
C THR A 67 -4.09 2.16 2.24
N PHE A 68 -4.73 1.19 1.60
CA PHE A 68 -5.00 1.14 0.17
C PHE A 68 -6.48 0.84 -0.04
N GLU A 69 -7.13 1.61 -0.92
CA GLU A 69 -8.53 1.42 -1.27
C GLU A 69 -8.64 0.56 -2.52
N VAL A 70 -9.27 -0.61 -2.40
CA VAL A 70 -9.64 -1.43 -3.54
C VAL A 70 -11.06 -1.03 -3.95
N VAL A 71 -11.22 -0.55 -5.18
CA VAL A 71 -12.49 -0.01 -5.69
C VAL A 71 -13.36 -1.09 -6.34
N THR A 72 -12.71 -2.05 -7.00
CA THR A 72 -13.34 -3.15 -7.74
C THR A 72 -12.87 -4.49 -7.21
N THR A 73 -13.69 -5.52 -7.37
CA THR A 73 -13.28 -6.88 -7.00
C THR A 73 -12.21 -7.36 -7.98
N GLU A 74 -11.00 -7.58 -7.49
CA GLU A 74 -9.88 -8.10 -8.28
C GLU A 74 -9.49 -9.50 -7.81
N LEU A 75 -8.92 -10.34 -8.69
CA LEU A 75 -8.27 -11.59 -8.29
C LEU A 75 -6.76 -11.49 -8.49
N ILE A 76 -6.01 -11.83 -7.45
CA ILE A 76 -4.55 -11.92 -7.52
C ILE A 76 -4.17 -13.37 -7.23
N ALA A 77 -3.59 -14.07 -8.21
CA ALA A 77 -3.21 -15.48 -8.08
C ALA A 77 -4.36 -16.35 -7.54
N GLY A 78 -5.58 -16.16 -8.07
CA GLY A 78 -6.79 -16.86 -7.63
C GLY A 78 -7.40 -16.39 -6.31
N GLN A 79 -6.75 -15.49 -5.57
CA GLN A 79 -7.31 -14.90 -4.34
C GLN A 79 -8.13 -13.66 -4.67
N GLN A 80 -9.41 -13.68 -4.31
CA GLN A 80 -10.30 -12.54 -4.48
C GLN A 80 -10.06 -11.44 -3.42
N PHE A 81 -10.00 -10.20 -3.88
CA PHE A 81 -9.94 -8.97 -3.08
C PHE A 81 -11.18 -8.13 -3.37
N SER A 82 -12.17 -8.16 -2.46
CA SER A 82 -13.39 -7.35 -2.58
C SER A 82 -13.11 -5.86 -2.34
N PRO A 83 -13.97 -4.96 -2.82
CA PRO A 83 -13.86 -3.54 -2.52
C PRO A 83 -13.79 -3.25 -1.01
N GLY A 84 -13.02 -2.21 -0.66
CA GLY A 84 -12.86 -1.75 0.71
C GLY A 84 -11.46 -1.24 0.99
N GLN A 85 -11.22 -0.86 2.25
CA GLN A 85 -9.91 -0.42 2.70
C GLN A 85 -9.07 -1.58 3.23
N TYR A 86 -7.82 -1.61 2.81
CA TYR A 86 -6.83 -2.60 3.18
C TYR A 86 -5.63 -1.91 3.85
N GLN A 87 -5.19 -2.43 4.98
CA GLN A 87 -3.93 -2.06 5.60
C GLN A 87 -2.80 -2.94 5.06
N ILE A 88 -1.72 -2.30 4.63
CA ILE A 88 -0.55 -2.98 4.08
C ILE A 88 0.59 -2.93 5.08
N ASN A 89 1.20 -4.09 5.35
CA ASN A 89 2.36 -4.22 6.23
C ASN A 89 3.48 -4.93 5.48
N ALA A 90 4.55 -4.20 5.18
CA ALA A 90 5.74 -4.75 4.54
C ALA A 90 6.72 -5.36 5.56
N PHE A 91 7.60 -6.24 5.08
CA PHE A 91 8.73 -6.79 5.82
C PHE A 91 9.87 -7.10 4.82
N GLY A 92 11.09 -6.68 5.16
CA GLY A 92 12.27 -6.86 4.27
C GLY A 92 12.23 -6.08 2.95
N ILE A 93 11.24 -5.20 2.76
CA ILE A 93 11.11 -4.25 1.64
C ILE A 93 10.64 -2.89 2.17
N PRO A 94 11.03 -1.77 1.54
CA PRO A 94 10.56 -0.45 1.92
C PRO A 94 9.06 -0.28 1.58
N CYS A 95 8.36 0.55 2.34
CA CYS A 95 6.94 0.80 2.15
C CYS A 95 6.65 1.50 0.83
N GLU A 96 7.59 2.33 0.37
CA GLU A 96 7.52 3.09 -0.89
C GLU A 96 7.49 2.18 -2.12
N GLU A 97 8.04 0.97 -2.03
CA GLU A 97 8.01 -0.02 -3.12
C GLU A 97 6.67 -0.75 -3.20
N VAL A 98 5.97 -0.88 -2.07
CA VAL A 98 4.72 -1.64 -1.96
C VAL A 98 3.52 -0.74 -2.20
N MET A 99 3.59 0.49 -1.72
CA MET A 99 2.51 1.48 -1.72
C MET A 99 2.52 2.33 -3.00
N GLY A 100 1.38 3.00 -3.24
CA GLY A 100 1.20 3.95 -4.35
C GLY A 100 0.72 3.29 -5.64
N ASP A 101 0.41 4.12 -6.63
CA ASP A 101 -0.18 3.67 -7.91
C ASP A 101 0.76 2.76 -8.70
N THR A 102 2.07 2.95 -8.56
CA THR A 102 3.13 2.11 -9.14
C THR A 102 3.67 1.07 -8.16
N GLY A 103 3.12 1.00 -6.95
CA GLY A 103 3.56 0.06 -5.92
C GLY A 103 3.23 -1.39 -6.30
N LEU A 104 3.95 -2.33 -5.68
CA LEU A 104 3.76 -3.77 -5.94
C LEU A 104 2.31 -4.22 -5.78
N PHE A 105 1.59 -3.71 -4.76
CA PHE A 105 0.21 -4.12 -4.54
C PHE A 105 -0.73 -3.64 -5.67
N SER A 106 -0.57 -2.39 -6.12
CA SER A 106 -1.31 -1.85 -7.25
C SER A 106 -1.02 -2.62 -8.54
N GLN A 107 0.26 -2.96 -8.78
CA GLN A 107 0.64 -3.79 -9.93
C GLN A 107 0.03 -5.19 -9.88
N PHE A 108 -0.06 -5.79 -8.69
CA PHE A 108 -0.67 -7.11 -8.54
C PHE A 108 -2.18 -7.10 -8.78
N LEU A 109 -2.88 -6.05 -8.34
CA LEU A 109 -4.31 -5.84 -8.64
C LEU A 109 -4.58 -5.65 -10.13
N GLN A 110 -3.58 -5.25 -10.91
CA GLN A 110 -3.69 -5.07 -12.36
C GLN A 110 -3.37 -6.35 -13.16
N LEU A 111 -2.94 -7.42 -12.49
CA LEU A 111 -2.78 -8.73 -13.14
C LEU A 111 -4.15 -9.26 -13.52
N GLN A 112 -4.23 -9.96 -14.65
CA GLN A 112 -5.47 -10.64 -15.02
C GLN A 112 -5.69 -11.85 -14.09
N ASP A 113 -6.94 -12.26 -13.92
CA ASP A 113 -7.36 -13.26 -12.92
C ASP A 113 -6.57 -14.58 -12.96
N ASP A 114 -6.11 -14.99 -14.16
CA ASP A 114 -5.37 -16.24 -14.43
C ASP A 114 -3.84 -16.05 -14.58
N GLU A 115 -3.33 -14.83 -14.38
CA GLU A 115 -1.89 -14.56 -14.49
C GLU A 115 -1.16 -14.86 -13.17
N ASP A 116 -0.04 -15.57 -13.28
CA ASP A 116 0.87 -15.76 -12.16
C ASP A 116 1.48 -14.42 -11.71
N LEU A 117 1.80 -14.34 -10.41
CA LEU A 117 2.57 -13.21 -9.89
C LEU A 117 3.94 -13.13 -10.57
N PRO A 118 4.45 -11.92 -10.88
CA PRO A 118 5.74 -11.77 -11.53
C PRO A 118 6.85 -12.33 -10.65
N GLU A 119 7.80 -13.06 -11.23
CA GLU A 119 8.95 -13.55 -10.47
C GLU A 119 9.69 -12.40 -9.77
N PRO A 120 10.18 -12.59 -8.53
CA PRO A 120 10.17 -13.81 -7.73
C PRO A 120 8.96 -13.92 -6.77
N TRP A 121 7.90 -13.16 -7.02
CA TRP A 121 6.75 -13.06 -6.13
C TRP A 121 5.86 -14.30 -6.18
N ARG A 122 5.35 -14.68 -5.02
CA ARG A 122 4.35 -15.71 -4.87
C ARG A 122 3.36 -15.37 -3.78
N PHE A 123 2.12 -15.77 -3.99
CA PHE A 123 1.10 -15.73 -2.97
C PHE A 123 1.29 -16.92 -2.01
N LEU A 124 1.14 -16.67 -0.71
CA LEU A 124 1.16 -17.72 0.30
C LEU A 124 -0.27 -18.07 0.70
N GLU A 125 -0.83 -19.04 -0.01
CA GLU A 125 -2.14 -19.61 0.32
C GLU A 125 -2.15 -20.19 1.74
N GLY A 126 -3.26 -20.02 2.44
CA GLY A 126 -3.43 -20.54 3.80
C GLY A 126 -2.63 -19.79 4.88
N ALA A 127 -2.05 -18.64 4.57
CA ALA A 127 -1.48 -17.77 5.60
C ALA A 127 -2.57 -17.35 6.60
N VAL A 128 -2.41 -17.74 7.87
CA VAL A 128 -3.34 -17.34 8.94
C VAL A 128 -3.37 -15.82 9.06
N GLY A 129 -4.58 -15.25 9.03
CA GLY A 129 -4.83 -13.81 9.12
C GLY A 129 -5.03 -13.17 7.75
N ALA A 130 -4.09 -12.32 7.35
CA ALA A 130 -4.17 -11.52 6.13
C ALA A 130 -3.42 -12.19 4.95
N PRO A 131 -3.96 -12.08 3.72
CA PRO A 131 -3.24 -12.38 2.47
C PRO A 131 -1.78 -11.95 2.51
N LYS A 132 -0.88 -12.84 2.10
CA LYS A 132 0.57 -12.64 2.20
C LYS A 132 1.27 -12.89 0.87
N PHE A 133 2.06 -11.93 0.44
CA PHE A 133 2.89 -11.99 -0.75
C PHE A 133 4.36 -12.03 -0.32
N VAL A 134 5.15 -12.92 -0.93
CA VAL A 134 6.58 -13.05 -0.63
C VAL A 134 7.39 -13.18 -1.92
N SER A 135 8.57 -12.59 -1.92
CA SER A 135 9.55 -12.76 -3.00
C SER A 135 10.80 -13.51 -2.57
N GLY A 136 11.03 -13.65 -1.25
CA GLY A 136 12.21 -14.32 -0.72
C GLY A 136 12.19 -14.51 0.79
N PRO A 137 13.30 -14.98 1.38
CA PRO A 137 13.43 -15.14 2.83
C PRO A 137 13.23 -13.81 3.54
N ALA A 138 12.17 -13.70 4.35
CA ALA A 138 11.83 -12.49 5.09
C ALA A 138 11.62 -11.21 4.23
N VAL A 139 11.27 -11.38 2.95
CA VAL A 139 10.95 -10.27 2.02
C VAL A 139 9.53 -10.45 1.50
N GLY A 140 8.68 -9.45 1.74
CA GLY A 140 7.30 -9.47 1.28
C GLY A 140 6.39 -8.49 2.01
N PHE A 141 5.08 -8.65 1.83
CA PHE A 141 4.08 -7.82 2.49
C PHE A 141 2.78 -8.59 2.76
N ARG A 142 1.99 -8.06 3.67
CA ARG A 142 0.65 -8.55 4.01
C ARG A 142 -0.38 -7.47 3.70
N VAL A 143 -1.58 -7.91 3.34
CA VAL A 143 -2.69 -7.04 2.98
C VAL A 143 -3.90 -7.44 3.79
N GLN A 144 -4.24 -6.67 4.81
CA GLN A 144 -5.35 -6.95 5.73
C GLN A 144 -6.53 -6.04 5.42
N ARG A 145 -7.71 -6.60 5.12
CA ARG A 145 -8.93 -5.79 5.02
C ARG A 145 -9.31 -5.21 6.39
N ILE A 146 -9.54 -3.90 6.44
CA ILE A 146 -9.89 -3.16 7.67
C ILE A 146 -11.26 -2.49 7.60
N SER A 147 -11.80 -2.27 6.39
CA SER A 147 -13.17 -1.78 6.16
C SER A 147 -13.70 -2.30 4.83
N ASP A 148 -15.01 -2.50 4.76
CA ASP A 148 -15.79 -2.48 3.52
C ASP A 148 -15.99 -1.06 2.98
#